data_AF-A0A7Y4ZMQ0-F1
#
_entry.id   AF-A0A7Y4ZMQ0-F1
#
_cell.length_a   1.000
_cell.length_b   1.000
_cell.length_c   1.000
_cell.angle_alpha   90.00
_cell.angle_beta   90.00
_cell.angle_gamma   90.00
#
_symmetry.space_group_name_H-M   'P 1'
#
loop_
_entity.id
_entity.type
_entity.pdbx_description
1 polymer ?
#
loop_
_entity_poly.entity_id
_entity_poly.type
_entity_poly.pdbx_seq_one_letter_code
_entity_poly.pdbx_strand_id
1 'polypeptide(L)'
;MLRERQGGAPASAGVRFFGRVILGGWLLVTSVGGATLLGRHLIPLPATAAAGPNMTALLALRGPDEVGQLTAYHVLYAECRCSQRIAEHLVMRARPKGVAEHVLVVGREDALTRKLEASGYRVHQVAPADLLPAYGVEAAPLFVVASRTGALLYAGGYTARKQGFDVQDATILRAALASRTTEPLPVYGCAVSERLAKSLNPVSLP
;
A
#
# COMPACT_ATOMS: atom_id res chain seq x y z
N MET A 1 -42.55 -34.26 -36.21
CA MET A 1 -41.28 -35.01 -36.37
C MET A 1 -40.40 -34.26 -37.37
N LEU A 2 -39.54 -33.35 -36.90
CA LEU A 2 -38.55 -32.65 -37.71
C LEU A 2 -37.20 -33.34 -37.49
N ARG A 3 -36.66 -33.97 -38.53
CA ARG A 3 -35.40 -34.70 -38.51
C ARG A 3 -34.29 -33.71 -38.79
N GLU A 4 -33.65 -33.20 -37.74
CA GLU A 4 -32.48 -32.31 -37.84
C GLU A 4 -31.36 -32.98 -38.65
N ARG A 5 -31.06 -32.44 -39.83
CA ARG A 5 -29.84 -32.76 -40.58
C ARG A 5 -28.67 -32.04 -39.92
N GLN A 6 -28.05 -32.68 -38.93
CA GLN A 6 -26.72 -32.27 -38.46
C GLN A 6 -25.66 -32.97 -39.32
N GLY A 7 -25.30 -32.35 -40.43
CA GLY A 7 -24.26 -32.83 -41.35
C GLY A 7 -23.28 -31.71 -41.69
N GLY A 8 -22.59 -31.18 -40.67
CA GLY A 8 -21.50 -30.24 -40.89
C GLY A 8 -20.31 -30.97 -41.53
N ALA A 9 -19.86 -30.49 -42.69
CA ALA A 9 -18.67 -31.02 -43.36
C ALA A 9 -17.44 -30.94 -42.42
N PRO A 10 -16.57 -31.97 -42.38
CA PRO A 10 -15.42 -31.97 -41.50
C PRO A 10 -14.48 -30.82 -41.88
N ALA A 11 -14.17 -29.96 -40.91
CA ALA A 11 -13.20 -28.89 -41.08
C ALA A 11 -11.86 -29.45 -41.59
N SER A 12 -11.30 -28.84 -42.63
CA SER A 12 -10.03 -29.28 -43.22
C SER A 12 -8.89 -29.23 -42.19
N ALA A 13 -7.89 -30.10 -42.35
CA ALA A 13 -6.76 -30.20 -41.43
C ALA A 13 -6.06 -28.84 -41.19
N GLY A 14 -6.01 -27.99 -42.23
CA GLY A 14 -5.47 -26.62 -42.13
C GLY A 14 -6.26 -25.71 -41.19
N VAL A 15 -7.60 -25.75 -41.24
CA VAL A 15 -8.46 -24.96 -40.34
C VAL A 15 -8.28 -25.40 -38.88
N ARG A 16 -8.15 -26.71 -38.65
CA ARG A 16 -7.93 -27.27 -37.30
C ARG A 16 -6.56 -26.88 -36.75
N PHE A 17 -5.52 -26.89 -37.58
CA PHE A 17 -4.17 -26.46 -37.19
C PHE A 17 -4.13 -24.97 -36.85
N PHE A 18 -4.67 -24.12 -37.73
CA PHE A 18 -4.71 -22.67 -37.53
C PHE A 18 -5.48 -22.29 -36.26
N GLY A 19 -6.64 -22.93 -36.02
CA GLY A 19 -7.41 -22.72 -34.80
C GLY A 19 -6.65 -23.08 -33.53
N ARG A 20 -5.86 -24.16 -33.55
CA ARG A 20 -5.00 -24.55 -32.41
C ARG A 20 -3.89 -23.55 -32.15
N VAL A 21 -3.25 -23.02 -33.20
CA VAL A 21 -2.20 -22.00 -33.07
C VAL A 21 -2.76 -20.71 -32.48
N ILE A 22 -3.90 -20.22 -32.98
CA ILE A 22 -4.54 -19.02 -32.43
C ILE A 22 -4.94 -19.24 -30.97
N LEU A 23 -5.60 -20.36 -30.66
CA LEU A 23 -6.05 -20.64 -29.29
C LEU A 23 -4.87 -20.78 -28.33
N GLY A 24 -3.79 -21.45 -28.76
CA GLY A 24 -2.56 -21.58 -27.99
C GLY A 24 -1.89 -20.23 -27.75
N GLY A 25 -1.80 -19.38 -28.77
CA GLY A 25 -1.27 -18.03 -28.67
C GLY A 25 -2.11 -17.16 -27.72
N TRP A 26 -3.43 -17.17 -27.86
CA TRP A 26 -4.35 -16.44 -26.99
C TRP A 26 -4.21 -16.89 -25.53
N LEU A 27 -4.24 -18.20 -25.27
CA LEU A 27 -4.11 -18.76 -23.93
C LEU A 27 -2.77 -18.35 -23.29
N LEU A 28 -1.67 -18.40 -24.05
CA LEU A 28 -0.36 -18.00 -23.57
C LEU A 28 -0.34 -16.50 -23.21
N VAL A 29 -0.85 -15.63 -24.08
CA VAL A 29 -0.92 -14.18 -23.85
C VAL A 29 -1.78 -13.85 -22.62
N THR A 30 -2.97 -14.44 -22.50
CA THR A 30 -3.85 -14.18 -21.34
C THR A 30 -3.27 -14.73 -20.04
N SER A 31 -2.61 -15.89 -20.09
CA SER A 31 -2.00 -16.50 -18.89
C SER A 31 -0.80 -15.70 -18.41
N VAL A 32 0.09 -15.28 -19.32
CA VAL A 32 1.25 -14.44 -18.98
C VAL A 32 0.79 -13.08 -18.48
N GLY A 33 -0.11 -12.40 -19.20
CA GLY A 33 -0.66 -11.12 -18.77
C GLY A 33 -1.35 -11.19 -17.41
N GLY A 34 -2.18 -12.22 -17.20
CA GLY A 34 -2.84 -12.48 -15.93
C GLY A 34 -1.85 -12.73 -14.79
N ALA A 35 -0.85 -13.57 -15.00
CA ALA A 35 0.19 -13.86 -14.01
C ALA A 35 1.01 -12.62 -13.64
N THR A 36 1.38 -11.78 -14.62
CA THR A 36 2.10 -10.53 -14.38
C THR A 36 1.26 -9.54 -13.57
N LEU A 37 -0.02 -9.37 -13.90
CA LEU A 37 -0.93 -8.50 -13.15
C LEU A 37 -1.17 -9.01 -11.72
N LEU A 38 -1.33 -10.34 -11.54
CA LEU A 38 -1.51 -10.93 -10.22
C LEU A 38 -0.26 -10.80 -9.35
N GLY A 39 0.92 -11.04 -9.94
CA GLY A 39 2.22 -10.99 -9.27
C GLY A 39 2.53 -9.60 -8.71
N ARG A 40 2.22 -8.53 -9.46
CA ARG A 40 2.41 -7.13 -9.04
C ARG A 40 1.70 -6.78 -7.74
N HIS A 41 0.60 -7.46 -7.43
CA HIS A 41 -0.09 -7.23 -6.18
C HIS A 41 0.37 -8.17 -5.05
N LEU A 42 1.06 -9.27 -5.33
CA LEU A 42 1.39 -10.28 -4.31
C LEU A 42 2.77 -10.11 -3.68
N ILE A 43 3.65 -9.33 -4.31
CA ILE A 43 5.01 -9.12 -3.80
C ILE A 43 4.96 -8.07 -2.68
N PRO A 44 5.40 -8.42 -1.45
CA PRO A 44 5.59 -7.43 -0.40
C PRO A 44 6.64 -6.42 -0.87
N LEU A 45 6.36 -5.14 -0.69
CA LEU A 45 7.37 -4.11 -0.92
C LEU A 45 8.46 -4.30 0.14
N PRO A 46 9.75 -4.22 -0.22
CA PRO A 46 10.82 -4.32 0.77
C PRO A 46 10.53 -3.30 1.87
N ALA A 47 10.61 -3.75 3.12
CA ALA A 47 10.39 -2.90 4.28
C ALA A 47 11.47 -1.81 4.28
N THR A 48 11.15 -0.68 3.66
CA THR A 48 12.03 0.44 3.35
C THR A 48 13.26 0.07 2.50
N ALA A 49 13.49 0.81 1.41
CA ALA A 49 14.81 0.80 0.80
C ALA A 49 15.86 1.30 1.81
N ALA A 50 17.14 0.99 1.57
CA ALA A 50 18.29 1.09 2.47
C ALA A 50 18.48 2.36 3.34
N ALA A 51 17.69 3.43 3.16
CA ALA A 51 17.76 4.68 3.92
C ALA A 51 16.62 4.90 4.94
N GLY A 52 15.50 4.18 4.86
CA GLY A 52 14.33 4.41 5.74
C GLY A 52 13.64 5.77 5.54
N PRO A 53 12.54 6.05 6.27
CA PRO A 53 11.90 7.37 6.24
C PRO A 53 12.82 8.45 6.81
N ASN A 54 12.76 9.65 6.24
CA ASN A 54 13.46 10.83 6.73
C ASN A 54 12.83 11.29 8.05
N MET A 55 13.37 10.79 9.16
CA MET A 55 12.87 11.08 10.49
C MET A 55 12.94 12.57 10.81
N THR A 56 13.94 13.30 10.33
CA THR A 56 14.03 14.75 10.57
C THR A 56 12.83 15.48 9.97
N ALA A 57 12.44 15.14 8.74
CA ALA A 57 11.26 15.72 8.09
C ALA A 57 9.95 15.33 8.78
N LEU A 58 9.81 14.07 9.20
CA LEU A 58 8.61 13.62 9.94
C LEU A 58 8.51 14.31 11.30
N LEU A 59 9.61 14.40 12.06
CA LEU A 59 9.65 15.05 13.37
C LEU A 59 9.37 16.55 13.29
N ALA A 60 9.67 17.21 12.17
CA ALA A 60 9.33 18.61 11.95
C ALA A 60 7.82 18.86 11.85
N LEU A 61 7.00 17.81 11.65
CA LEU A 61 5.54 17.90 11.66
C LEU A 61 4.95 17.94 13.08
N ARG A 62 5.76 17.69 14.12
CA ARG A 62 5.32 17.75 15.52
C ARG A 62 5.02 19.19 15.91
N GLY A 63 3.91 19.36 16.62
CA GLY A 63 3.62 20.60 17.34
C GLY A 63 4.47 20.73 18.61
N PRO A 64 4.59 21.94 19.16
CA PRO A 64 5.37 22.20 20.37
C PRO A 64 4.85 21.43 21.60
N ASP A 65 3.55 21.11 21.64
CA ASP A 65 2.88 20.34 22.68
C ASP A 65 3.16 18.83 22.61
N GLU A 66 3.71 18.34 21.50
CA GLU A 66 3.99 16.92 21.25
C GLU A 66 5.44 16.55 21.55
N VAL A 67 6.28 17.54 21.90
CA VAL A 67 7.67 17.30 22.30
C VAL A 67 7.70 16.40 23.54
N GLY A 68 8.46 15.32 23.48
CA GLY A 68 8.53 14.32 24.55
C GLY A 68 7.38 13.30 24.55
N GLN A 69 6.47 13.34 23.57
CA GLN A 69 5.44 12.30 23.38
C GLN A 69 5.88 11.26 22.35
N LEU A 70 5.29 10.06 22.44
CA LEU A 70 5.40 9.08 21.36
C LEU A 70 4.64 9.64 20.15
N THR A 71 5.20 9.50 18.95
CA THR A 71 4.54 10.00 17.74
C THR A 71 4.39 8.90 16.71
N ALA A 72 3.20 8.81 16.13
CA ALA A 72 2.87 7.90 15.04
C ALA A 72 2.59 8.69 13.77
N TYR A 73 3.14 8.24 12.65
CA TYR A 73 2.88 8.79 11.32
C TYR A 73 2.26 7.71 10.45
N HIS A 74 1.12 8.03 9.86
CA HIS A 74 0.41 7.19 8.90
C HIS A 74 0.57 7.83 7.53
N VAL A 75 1.30 7.21 6.62
CA VAL A 75 1.43 7.69 5.24
C VAL A 75 0.43 6.95 4.37
N LEU A 76 -0.56 7.66 3.84
CA LEU A 76 -1.70 7.10 3.12
C LEU A 76 -1.82 7.75 1.74
N TYR A 77 -1.85 6.94 0.68
CA TYR A 77 -2.03 7.41 -0.69
C TYR A 77 -3.52 7.46 -1.04
N ALA A 78 -4.06 8.64 -1.37
CA ALA A 78 -5.49 8.86 -1.53
C ALA A 78 -6.14 7.93 -2.57
N GLU A 79 -5.44 7.69 -3.68
CA GLU A 79 -5.95 6.90 -4.81
C GLU A 79 -5.75 5.38 -4.62
N CYS A 80 -5.04 4.95 -3.56
CA CYS A 80 -4.70 3.54 -3.33
C CYS A 80 -5.71 2.87 -2.39
N ARG A 81 -6.43 1.85 -2.88
CA ARG A 81 -7.42 1.06 -2.10
C ARG A 81 -6.86 0.52 -0.77
N CYS A 82 -5.60 0.10 -0.74
CA CYS A 82 -4.94 -0.36 0.49
C CYS A 82 -4.86 0.75 1.55
N SER A 83 -4.54 1.98 1.14
CA SER A 83 -4.48 3.14 2.03
C SER A 83 -5.88 3.59 2.48
N GLN A 84 -6.87 3.56 1.58
CA GLN A 84 -8.26 3.88 1.91
C GLN A 84 -8.81 2.98 3.03
N ARG A 85 -8.56 1.67 2.95
CA ARG A 85 -8.95 0.71 4.00
C ARG A 85 -8.26 1.00 5.34
N ILE A 86 -7.00 1.40 5.33
CA ILE A 86 -6.32 1.82 6.56
C ILE A 86 -6.96 3.10 7.10
N ALA A 87 -7.27 4.08 6.26
CA ALA A 87 -7.92 5.31 6.71
C ALA A 87 -9.31 5.05 7.32
N GLU A 88 -10.10 4.15 6.72
CA GLU A 88 -11.39 3.70 7.28
C GLU A 88 -11.20 3.08 8.67
N HIS A 89 -10.20 2.21 8.84
CA HIS A 89 -9.84 1.66 10.15
C HIS A 89 -9.45 2.75 11.15
N LEU A 90 -8.63 3.72 10.73
CA LEU A 90 -8.20 4.83 11.58
C LEU A 90 -9.37 5.69 12.07
N VAL A 91 -10.36 5.95 11.20
CA VAL A 91 -11.57 6.71 11.52
C VAL A 91 -12.46 5.94 12.50
N MET A 92 -12.54 4.61 12.39
CA MET A 92 -13.39 3.77 13.23
C MET A 92 -12.78 3.43 14.59
N ARG A 93 -11.44 3.39 14.72
CA ARG A 93 -10.80 2.96 15.96
C ARG A 93 -10.72 4.06 17.01
N ALA A 94 -10.68 3.64 18.27
CA ALA A 94 -10.29 4.52 19.36
C ALA A 94 -8.79 4.85 19.28
N ARG A 95 -8.44 6.11 19.54
CA ARG A 95 -7.05 6.56 19.57
C ARG A 95 -6.37 6.21 20.90
N PRO A 96 -5.16 5.63 20.89
CA PRO A 96 -4.43 5.36 22.12
C PRO A 96 -4.03 6.68 22.81
N LYS A 97 -4.22 6.75 24.12
CA LYS A 97 -3.79 7.90 24.93
C LYS A 97 -2.26 7.96 24.99
N GLY A 98 -1.71 9.17 25.04
CA GLY A 98 -0.26 9.39 25.16
C GLY A 98 0.53 9.20 23.87
N VAL A 99 -0.16 9.24 22.71
CA VAL A 99 0.45 9.17 21.38
C VAL A 99 -0.07 10.34 20.54
N ALA A 100 0.85 11.13 19.99
CA ALA A 100 0.56 12.09 18.94
C ALA A 100 0.45 11.35 17.60
N GLU A 101 -0.68 11.47 16.90
CA GLU A 101 -0.91 10.73 15.65
C GLU A 101 -1.11 11.71 14.49
N HIS A 102 -0.23 11.59 13.50
CA HIS A 102 -0.27 12.37 12.27
C HIS A 102 -0.58 11.48 11.08
N VAL A 103 -1.32 12.02 10.12
CA VAL A 103 -1.62 11.32 8.86
C VAL A 103 -1.12 12.17 7.70
N LEU A 104 -0.19 11.63 6.93
CA LEU A 104 0.25 12.22 5.67
C LEU A 104 -0.66 11.67 4.57
N VAL A 105 -1.60 12.47 4.09
CA VAL A 105 -2.46 12.13 2.95
C VAL A 105 -1.77 12.58 1.69
N VAL A 106 -1.38 11.61 0.87
CA VAL A 106 -0.62 11.83 -0.35
C VAL A 106 -1.58 11.89 -1.53
N GLY A 107 -1.55 13.01 -2.27
CA GLY A 107 -2.52 13.32 -3.32
C GLY A 107 -3.66 14.24 -2.85
N ARG A 108 -4.64 14.46 -3.71
CA ARG A 108 -5.78 15.36 -3.43
C ARG A 108 -7.05 14.55 -3.15
N GLU A 109 -7.48 14.54 -1.89
CA GLU A 109 -8.74 13.92 -1.47
C GLU A 109 -9.29 14.61 -0.21
N ASP A 110 -9.98 15.73 -0.42
CA ASP A 110 -10.42 16.60 0.68
C ASP A 110 -11.44 15.92 1.59
N ALA A 111 -12.22 14.97 1.07
CA ALA A 111 -13.20 14.24 1.87
C ALA A 111 -12.52 13.30 2.88
N LEU A 112 -11.41 12.67 2.50
CA LEU A 112 -10.62 11.81 3.38
C LEU A 112 -9.94 12.64 4.48
N THR A 113 -9.30 13.74 4.10
CA THR A 113 -8.65 14.67 5.02
C THR A 113 -9.63 15.14 6.10
N ARG A 114 -10.80 15.64 5.72
CA ARG A 114 -11.82 16.09 6.68
C ARG A 114 -12.31 14.99 7.62
N LYS A 115 -12.47 13.75 7.12
CA LYS A 115 -12.88 12.62 7.95
C LYS A 115 -11.83 12.30 9.01
N LEU A 116 -10.55 12.27 8.64
CA LEU A 116 -9.44 12.02 9.56
C LEU A 116 -9.29 13.14 10.58
N GLU A 117 -9.39 14.40 10.16
CA GLU A 117 -9.38 15.56 11.07
C GLU A 117 -10.55 15.52 12.05
N ALA A 118 -11.76 15.17 11.60
CA ALA A 118 -12.92 14.99 12.45
C ALA A 118 -12.75 13.85 13.47
N SER A 119 -11.96 12.83 13.15
CA SER A 119 -11.53 11.77 14.07
C SER A 119 -10.36 12.19 14.98
N GLY A 120 -9.92 13.45 14.89
CA GLY A 120 -8.92 14.07 15.75
C GLY A 120 -7.46 13.85 15.32
N TYR A 121 -7.21 13.33 14.13
CA TYR A 121 -5.85 13.20 13.59
C TYR A 121 -5.31 14.55 13.11
N ARG A 122 -4.00 14.77 13.27
CA ARG A 122 -3.31 15.90 12.60
C ARG A 122 -2.99 15.48 11.17
N VAL A 123 -3.71 16.03 10.20
CA VAL A 123 -3.56 15.64 8.80
C VAL A 123 -2.65 16.61 8.04
N HIS A 124 -1.75 16.07 7.25
CA HIS A 124 -0.83 16.81 6.38
C HIS A 124 -1.07 16.36 4.94
N GLN A 125 -1.43 17.30 4.07
CA GLN A 125 -1.57 17.00 2.65
C GLN A 125 -0.20 17.11 1.96
N VAL A 126 0.20 16.05 1.26
CA VAL A 126 1.52 15.94 0.63
C VAL A 126 1.33 15.66 -0.85
N ALA A 127 2.03 16.37 -1.73
CA ALA A 127 2.00 16.03 -3.15
C ALA A 127 2.77 14.72 -3.38
N PRO A 128 2.32 13.84 -4.30
CA PRO A 128 3.02 12.60 -4.62
C PRO A 128 4.51 12.80 -4.95
N ALA A 129 4.84 13.89 -5.64
CA ALA A 129 6.20 14.24 -6.04
C ALA A 129 7.14 14.56 -4.85
N ASP A 130 6.58 15.00 -3.71
CA ASP A 130 7.37 15.39 -2.54
C ASP A 130 7.64 14.22 -1.60
N LEU A 131 6.91 13.11 -1.75
CA LEU A 131 6.92 12.03 -0.76
C LEU A 131 8.30 11.36 -0.60
N LEU A 132 8.96 11.06 -1.72
CA LEU A 132 10.31 10.52 -1.70
C LEU A 132 11.38 11.55 -1.31
N PRO A 133 11.49 12.71 -1.98
CA PRO A 133 12.58 13.65 -1.69
C PRO A 133 12.48 14.28 -0.30
N ALA A 134 11.27 14.59 0.20
CA ALA A 134 11.11 15.21 1.50
C ALA A 134 11.11 14.18 2.64
N TYR A 135 10.37 13.07 2.47
CA TYR A 135 10.11 12.13 3.56
C TYR A 135 10.84 10.79 3.44
N GLY A 136 11.56 10.53 2.35
CA GLY A 136 12.23 9.24 2.14
C GLY A 136 11.27 8.05 2.02
N VAL A 137 9.99 8.31 1.69
CA VAL A 137 8.96 7.26 1.63
C VAL A 137 8.74 6.81 0.20
N GLU A 138 8.89 5.49 -0.03
CA GLU A 138 8.78 4.87 -1.36
C GLU A 138 7.49 4.08 -1.57
N ALA A 139 6.74 3.83 -0.50
CA ALA A 139 5.57 2.99 -0.53
C ALA A 139 4.50 3.49 0.44
N ALA A 140 3.23 3.25 0.10
CA ALA A 140 2.09 3.49 0.97
C ALA A 140 1.07 2.35 0.87
N PRO A 141 0.37 1.98 1.96
CA PRO A 141 0.39 2.63 3.26
C PRO A 141 1.60 2.26 4.12
N LEU A 142 2.25 3.25 4.73
CA LEU A 142 3.40 3.08 5.63
C LEU A 142 3.05 3.58 7.03
N PHE A 143 3.41 2.80 8.04
CA PHE A 143 3.29 3.17 9.44
C PHE A 143 4.66 3.40 10.06
N VAL A 144 4.85 4.56 10.68
CA VAL A 144 6.10 4.94 11.34
C VAL A 144 5.81 5.33 12.78
N VAL A 145 6.62 4.84 13.72
CA VAL A 145 6.55 5.23 15.14
C VAL A 145 7.89 5.80 15.57
N ALA A 146 7.86 7.01 16.11
CA ALA A 146 9.00 7.69 16.68
C ALA A 146 8.90 7.74 18.21
N SER A 147 10.01 7.52 18.88
CA SER A 147 10.15 7.64 20.33
C SER A 147 9.92 9.08 20.78
N ARG A 148 9.84 9.26 22.11
CA ARG A 148 9.80 10.57 22.77
C ARG A 148 11.01 11.46 22.43
N THR A 149 12.17 10.83 22.18
CA THR A 149 13.40 11.51 21.76
C THR A 149 13.53 11.67 20.25
N GLY A 150 12.55 11.17 19.48
CA GLY A 150 12.56 11.21 18.02
C GLY A 150 13.25 10.02 17.33
N ALA A 151 13.77 9.05 18.10
CA ALA A 151 14.37 7.85 17.53
C ALA A 151 13.32 6.98 16.82
N LEU A 152 13.67 6.37 15.69
CA LEU A 152 12.80 5.44 14.97
C LEU A 152 12.60 4.15 15.79
N LEU A 153 11.35 3.85 16.15
CA LEU A 153 10.98 2.61 16.86
C LEU A 153 10.32 1.58 15.96
N TYR A 154 9.64 2.02 14.90
CA TYR A 154 8.96 1.16 13.94
C TYR A 154 8.83 1.86 12.60
N ALA A 155 9.10 1.14 11.50
CA ALA A 155 8.74 1.53 10.14
C ALA A 155 8.32 0.28 9.38
N GLY A 156 7.06 0.18 8.96
CA GLY A 156 6.54 -1.00 8.31
C GLY A 156 5.08 -0.87 7.89
N GLY A 157 4.47 -1.98 7.50
CA GLY A 157 3.06 -2.04 7.17
C GLY A 157 2.14 -2.13 8.38
N TYR A 158 0.91 -2.51 8.11
CA TYR A 158 -0.17 -2.58 9.11
C TYR A 158 -0.60 -4.02 9.43
N THR A 159 -0.25 -4.98 8.58
CA THR A 159 -0.80 -6.33 8.59
C THR A 159 0.29 -7.34 8.25
N ALA A 160 0.34 -8.48 8.95
CA ALA A 160 1.31 -9.54 8.66
C ALA A 160 1.11 -10.22 7.28
N ARG A 161 -0.11 -10.13 6.72
CA ARG A 161 -0.46 -10.71 5.41
C ARG A 161 -1.24 -9.71 4.57
N LYS A 162 -1.08 -9.81 3.25
CA LYS A 162 -1.80 -8.98 2.29
C LYS A 162 -3.32 -9.10 2.49
N GLN A 163 -4.02 -7.97 2.50
CA GLN A 163 -5.47 -7.88 2.73
C GLN A 163 -5.95 -8.50 4.06
N GLY A 164 -5.05 -8.61 5.06
CA GLY A 164 -5.42 -9.02 6.41
C GLY A 164 -6.50 -8.11 7.00
N PHE A 165 -7.50 -8.71 7.66
CA PHE A 165 -8.49 -7.98 8.46
C PHE A 165 -7.92 -7.49 9.79
N ASP A 166 -6.83 -8.10 10.25
CA ASP A 166 -6.14 -7.75 11.49
C ASP A 166 -5.12 -6.63 11.25
N VAL A 167 -5.56 -5.38 11.46
CA VAL A 167 -4.70 -4.19 11.43
C VAL A 167 -4.06 -4.01 12.80
N GLN A 168 -2.73 -4.03 12.85
CA GLN A 168 -1.96 -4.15 14.10
C GLN A 168 -1.41 -2.83 14.66
N ASP A 169 -1.82 -1.68 14.11
CA ASP A 169 -1.30 -0.37 14.53
C ASP A 169 -1.47 -0.11 16.04
N ALA A 170 -2.63 -0.42 16.61
CA ALA A 170 -2.87 -0.30 18.05
C ALA A 170 -1.99 -1.24 18.89
N THR A 171 -1.66 -2.43 18.38
CA THR A 171 -0.77 -3.38 19.06
C THR A 171 0.67 -2.89 19.03
N ILE A 172 1.13 -2.39 17.88
CA ILE A 172 2.44 -1.78 17.69
C ILE A 172 2.60 -0.56 18.61
N LEU A 173 1.59 0.33 18.66
CA LEU A 173 1.60 1.50 19.55
C LEU A 173 1.65 1.12 21.03
N ARG A 174 0.89 0.10 21.45
CA ARG A 174 0.97 -0.42 22.84
C ARG A 174 2.34 -1.02 23.16
N ALA A 175 2.96 -1.71 22.22
CA ALA A 175 4.33 -2.21 22.39
C ALA A 175 5.32 -1.06 22.52
N ALA A 176 5.25 -0.05 21.64
CA ALA A 176 6.10 1.13 21.68
C ALA A 176 5.93 1.96 22.96
N LEU A 177 4.69 2.14 23.44
CA LEU A 177 4.40 2.78 24.72
C LEU A 177 5.02 2.03 25.92
N ALA A 178 5.10 0.71 25.82
CA ALA A 178 5.75 -0.15 26.81
C ALA A 178 7.27 -0.32 26.58
N SER A 179 7.87 0.52 25.72
CA SER A 179 9.29 0.45 25.34
C SER A 179 9.72 -0.92 24.79
N ARG A 180 8.79 -1.65 24.16
CA ARG A 180 9.07 -2.91 23.44
C ARG A 180 9.22 -2.64 21.96
N THR A 181 10.14 -3.37 21.32
CA THR A 181 10.28 -3.40 19.87
C THR A 181 9.26 -4.36 19.26
N THR A 182 8.89 -4.10 18.01
CA THR A 182 8.05 -5.00 17.21
C THR A 182 8.72 -5.17 15.86
N GLU A 183 8.73 -6.41 15.35
CA GLU A 183 9.28 -6.67 14.03
C GLU A 183 8.49 -5.89 12.96
N PRO A 184 9.17 -5.20 12.04
CA PRO A 184 8.51 -4.50 10.94
C PRO A 184 7.63 -5.44 10.12
N LEU A 185 6.35 -5.07 9.97
CA LEU A 185 5.44 -5.82 9.11
C LEU A 185 5.70 -5.46 7.65
N PRO A 186 5.46 -6.38 6.71
CA PRO A 186 5.57 -6.08 5.29
C PRO A 186 4.62 -4.96 4.87
N VAL A 187 5.09 -4.09 3.98
CA VAL A 187 4.26 -3.04 3.37
C VAL A 187 3.56 -3.61 2.14
N TYR A 188 2.23 -3.62 2.17
CA TYR A 188 1.38 -4.03 1.05
C TYR A 188 0.63 -2.84 0.48
N GLY A 189 1.03 -2.37 -0.69
CA GLY A 189 0.35 -1.27 -1.31
C GLY A 189 0.99 -0.78 -2.60
N CYS A 190 0.81 0.50 -2.86
CA CYS A 190 1.21 1.13 -4.10
C CYS A 190 2.65 1.66 -3.96
N ALA A 191 3.49 1.40 -4.96
CA ALA A 191 4.77 2.07 -5.09
C ALA A 191 4.54 3.53 -5.45
N VAL A 192 5.05 4.44 -4.63
CA VAL A 192 4.89 5.89 -4.84
C VAL A 192 6.11 6.52 -5.52
N SER A 193 7.24 5.80 -5.56
CA SER A 193 8.42 6.24 -6.27
C SER A 193 8.50 5.63 -7.67
N GLU A 194 8.98 6.40 -8.65
CA GLU A 194 9.25 5.87 -9.99
C GLU A 194 10.20 4.68 -9.96
N ARG A 195 11.21 4.71 -9.08
CA ARG A 195 12.19 3.63 -8.95
C ARG A 195 11.50 2.32 -8.54
N LEU A 196 10.66 2.37 -7.51
CA LEU A 196 9.93 1.20 -7.03
C LEU A 196 8.85 0.79 -8.04
N ALA A 197 8.20 1.74 -8.71
CA ALA A 197 7.26 1.43 -9.80
C ALA A 197 7.94 0.70 -10.96
N LYS A 198 9.15 1.13 -11.36
CA LYS A 198 9.97 0.50 -12.41
C LYS A 198 10.48 -0.89 -12.00
N SER A 199 10.87 -1.09 -10.73
CA SER A 199 11.29 -2.43 -10.27
C SER A 199 10.13 -3.42 -10.19
N LEU A 200 8.91 -2.95 -9.91
CA LEU A 200 7.69 -3.76 -9.90
C LEU A 200 7.08 -3.94 -11.30
N ASN A 201 7.48 -3.14 -12.28
CA ASN A 201 7.02 -3.20 -13.67
C ASN A 201 8.19 -3.03 -14.66
N PRO A 202 9.11 -3.99 -14.73
CA PRO A 202 10.26 -3.88 -15.63
C PRO A 202 9.86 -3.78 -17.10
N VAL A 203 8.67 -4.25 -17.47
CA VAL A 203 8.15 -4.29 -18.85
C VAL A 203 7.22 -3.12 -19.20
N SER A 204 7.07 -2.12 -18.33
CA SER A 204 6.26 -0.90 -18.58
C SER A 204 4.82 -1.17 -19.06
N LEU A 205 4.22 -2.28 -18.61
CA LEU A 205 2.81 -2.58 -18.92
C LEU A 205 1.88 -1.62 -18.16
N PRO A 206 0.92 -0.96 -18.85
CA PRO A 206 -0.03 -0.03 -18.25
C PRO A 206 -0.89 -0.68 -17.16
#